data_AF-X0WLG1-F1
#
_entry.id   AF-X0WLG1-F1
#
_cell.length_a   1.000
_cell.length_b   1.000
_cell.length_c   1.000
_cell.angle_alpha   90.00
_cell.angle_beta   90.00
_cell.angle_gamma   90.00
#
_symmetry.space_group_name_H-M   'P 1'
#
loop_
_entity.id
_entity.type
_entity.pdbx_description
1 polymer ?
#
loop_
_entity_poly.entity_id
_entity_poly.type
_entity_poly.pdbx_seq_one_letter_code
_entity_poly.pdbx_strand_id
1 'polypeptide(L)'
;MLDMAAMKEEAFNIVKDQAGPCGITCGTCVLGNGTIAETAGKTKSYIAGYGIKEWAPMVPGGAEINWAETEKTLEWMTKYANCQGCEKGGGPPDCTIRLCANEKGIQLCSQCGELDGCNKFDWLGDYATVLKQTLRDNKSKTKEEYIADALKSQ
;
A
#
# COMPACT_ATOMS: atom_id res chain seq x y z
N MET A 1 -14.86 -10.64 18.27
CA MET A 1 -14.79 -10.16 16.88
C MET A 1 -13.62 -9.20 16.82
N LEU A 2 -12.65 -9.38 15.91
CA LEU A 2 -11.52 -8.45 15.81
C LEU A 2 -12.06 -7.07 15.40
N ASP A 3 -11.65 -6.03 16.12
CA ASP A 3 -12.02 -4.66 15.76
C ASP A 3 -11.17 -4.23 14.56
N MET A 4 -11.81 -4.27 13.40
CA MET A 4 -11.21 -3.99 12.11
C MET A 4 -10.72 -2.55 11.98
N ALA A 5 -11.45 -1.61 12.61
CA ALA A 5 -11.08 -0.21 12.59
C ALA A 5 -9.83 0.02 13.45
N ALA A 6 -9.77 -0.60 14.63
CA ALA A 6 -8.59 -0.54 15.50
C ALA A 6 -7.34 -1.14 14.82
N MET A 7 -7.48 -2.27 14.11
CA MET A 7 -6.37 -2.86 13.35
C MET A 7 -5.86 -1.96 12.23
N LYS A 8 -6.78 -1.27 11.52
CA LYS A 8 -6.40 -0.30 10.49
C LYS A 8 -5.66 0.88 11.09
N GLU A 9 -6.15 1.42 12.20
CA GLU A 9 -5.50 2.52 12.91
C GLU A 9 -4.09 2.15 13.37
N GLU A 10 -3.90 0.94 13.91
CA GLU A 10 -2.59 0.41 14.26
C GLU A 10 -1.66 0.33 13.03
N ALA A 11 -2.13 -0.25 11.92
CA ALA A 11 -1.37 -0.34 10.68
C ALA A 11 -0.97 1.05 10.14
N PHE A 12 -1.91 2.00 10.12
CA PHE A 12 -1.64 3.39 9.74
C PHE A 12 -0.56 4.02 10.64
N ASN A 13 -0.67 3.88 11.96
CA ASN A 13 0.28 4.44 12.91
C ASN A 13 1.71 3.89 12.73
N ILE A 14 1.86 2.65 12.27
CA ILE A 14 3.17 2.04 11.98
C ILE A 14 3.89 2.71 10.80
N VAL A 15 3.13 3.24 9.83
CA VAL A 15 3.68 3.66 8.53
C VAL A 15 3.45 5.13 8.17
N LYS A 16 2.61 5.86 8.91
CA LYS A 16 2.19 7.22 8.57
C LYS A 16 3.34 8.20 8.35
N ASP A 17 4.46 7.99 9.04
CA ASP A 17 5.65 8.86 8.97
C ASP A 17 6.72 8.34 7.98
N GLN A 18 6.38 7.41 7.09
CA GLN A 18 7.31 6.83 6.12
C GLN A 18 6.98 7.23 4.68
N ALA A 19 8.03 7.44 3.88
CA ALA A 19 7.93 7.53 2.42
C ALA A 19 9.08 6.77 1.76
N GLY A 20 8.81 6.12 0.64
CA GLY A 20 9.86 5.60 -0.21
C GLY A 20 10.57 6.72 -0.97
N PRO A 21 11.82 6.54 -1.41
CA PRO A 21 12.51 7.53 -2.24
C PRO A 21 11.77 7.84 -3.55
N CYS A 22 10.93 6.90 -4.02
CA CYS A 22 10.04 7.08 -5.16
C CYS A 22 8.89 8.09 -4.94
N GLY A 23 8.68 8.59 -3.72
CA GLY A 23 7.60 9.53 -3.39
C GLY A 23 6.28 8.88 -2.96
N ILE A 24 6.20 7.55 -2.90
CA ILE A 24 5.02 6.88 -2.31
C ILE A 24 5.05 7.08 -0.79
N THR A 25 4.04 7.73 -0.23
CA THR A 25 3.88 7.88 1.23
C THR A 25 3.12 6.67 1.79
N CYS A 26 3.69 6.00 2.78
CA CYS A 26 3.18 4.70 3.23
C CYS A 26 1.85 4.85 3.97
N GLY A 27 1.63 5.98 4.65
CA GLY A 27 0.34 6.31 5.28
C GLY A 27 -0.80 6.54 4.28
N THR A 28 -0.52 6.85 3.02
CA THR A 28 -1.56 6.98 1.98
C THR A 28 -1.72 5.74 1.12
N CYS A 29 -0.72 4.87 1.11
CA CYS A 29 -0.74 3.58 0.42
C CYS A 29 -1.74 2.62 1.09
N VAL A 30 -2.68 2.06 0.32
CA VAL A 30 -3.72 1.15 0.83
C VAL A 30 -3.20 -0.14 1.48
N LEU A 31 -2.00 -0.58 1.10
CA LEU A 31 -1.30 -1.68 1.76
C LEU A 31 -0.61 -1.26 3.06
N GLY A 32 -0.10 -0.02 3.12
CA GLY A 32 0.56 0.50 4.31
C GLY A 32 -0.45 0.90 5.39
N ASN A 33 -1.49 1.64 5.02
CA ASN A 33 -2.49 2.16 5.94
C ASN A 33 -3.53 1.14 6.42
N GLY A 34 -3.35 -0.14 6.07
CA GLY A 34 -4.21 -1.24 6.50
C GLY A 34 -5.56 -1.35 5.78
N THR A 35 -5.86 -0.48 4.80
CA THR A 35 -7.17 -0.51 4.10
C THR A 35 -7.44 -1.85 3.42
N ILE A 36 -6.43 -2.50 2.82
CA ILE A 36 -6.62 -3.80 2.17
C ILE A 36 -6.95 -4.90 3.19
N ALA A 37 -6.19 -5.00 4.28
CA ALA A 37 -6.43 -5.99 5.33
C ALA A 37 -7.78 -5.78 6.04
N GLU A 38 -8.12 -4.52 6.31
CA GLU A 38 -9.42 -4.12 6.86
C GLU A 38 -10.55 -4.52 5.91
N THR A 39 -10.41 -4.25 4.61
CA THR A 39 -11.45 -4.60 3.63
C THR A 39 -11.61 -6.11 3.54
N ALA A 40 -10.52 -6.87 3.51
CA ALA A 40 -10.57 -8.34 3.44
C ALA A 40 -11.32 -8.96 4.63
N GLY A 41 -11.07 -8.51 5.85
CA GLY A 41 -11.77 -9.05 7.01
C GLY A 41 -13.23 -8.57 7.11
N LYS A 42 -13.56 -7.37 6.59
CA LYS A 42 -14.96 -6.89 6.51
C LYS A 42 -15.74 -7.76 5.54
N THR A 43 -15.16 -8.03 4.38
CA THR A 43 -15.72 -8.97 3.40
C THR A 43 -15.91 -10.36 4.00
N LYS A 44 -14.92 -10.90 4.72
CA LYS A 44 -15.04 -12.18 5.44
C LYS A 44 -16.21 -12.16 6.45
N SER A 45 -16.34 -11.07 7.20
CA SER A 45 -17.41 -10.89 8.19
C SER A 45 -18.79 -10.78 7.53
N TYR A 46 -18.91 -10.11 6.38
CA TYR A 46 -20.17 -10.02 5.64
C TYR A 46 -20.55 -11.35 4.98
N ILE A 47 -19.60 -12.10 4.42
CA ILE A 47 -19.86 -13.44 3.87
C ILE A 47 -20.49 -14.34 4.94
N ALA A 48 -19.91 -14.37 6.14
CA ALA A 48 -20.42 -15.16 7.25
C ALA A 48 -21.75 -14.61 7.81
N GLY A 49 -21.82 -13.30 8.06
CA GLY A 49 -22.96 -12.66 8.72
C GLY A 49 -24.25 -12.66 7.90
N TYR A 50 -24.14 -12.63 6.57
CA TYR A 50 -25.29 -12.67 5.65
C TYR A 50 -25.55 -14.05 5.05
N GLY A 51 -24.85 -15.08 5.52
CA GLY A 51 -25.00 -16.45 5.01
C GLY A 51 -24.78 -16.55 3.50
N ILE A 52 -23.82 -15.79 2.96
CA ILE A 52 -23.61 -15.70 1.50
C ILE A 52 -23.28 -17.07 0.92
N LYS A 53 -22.49 -17.86 1.65
CA LYS A 53 -22.12 -19.22 1.27
C LYS A 53 -23.33 -20.14 1.11
N GLU A 54 -24.34 -19.96 1.95
CA GLU A 54 -25.52 -20.81 2.04
C GLU A 54 -26.50 -20.54 0.90
N TRP A 55 -26.70 -19.27 0.52
CA TRP A 55 -27.63 -18.91 -0.56
C TRP A 55 -26.97 -18.76 -1.93
N ALA A 56 -25.63 -18.61 -2.02
CA ALA A 56 -24.94 -18.49 -3.30
C ALA A 56 -25.27 -19.60 -4.32
N PRO A 57 -25.41 -20.89 -3.95
CA PRO A 57 -25.80 -21.93 -4.90
C PRO A 57 -27.18 -21.72 -5.57
N MET A 58 -28.02 -20.82 -5.05
CA MET A 58 -29.34 -20.50 -5.60
C MET A 58 -29.28 -19.47 -6.74
N VAL A 59 -28.13 -18.86 -7.01
CA VAL A 59 -27.93 -17.86 -8.07
C VAL A 59 -26.89 -18.33 -9.10
N PRO A 60 -26.91 -17.82 -10.34
CA PRO A 60 -25.99 -18.25 -11.40
C PRO A 60 -24.52 -18.21 -10.98
N GLY A 61 -23.80 -19.31 -11.21
CA GLY A 61 -22.36 -19.46 -10.90
C GLY A 61 -22.02 -19.67 -9.42
N GLY A 62 -22.96 -19.46 -8.48
CA GLY A 62 -22.63 -19.53 -7.05
C GLY A 62 -22.35 -20.93 -6.52
N ALA A 63 -22.86 -21.99 -7.18
CA ALA A 63 -22.56 -23.38 -6.84
C ALA A 63 -21.12 -23.80 -7.18
N GLU A 64 -20.42 -23.04 -8.04
CA GLU A 64 -19.05 -23.33 -8.48
C GLU A 64 -17.99 -22.68 -7.56
N ILE A 65 -18.41 -21.79 -6.65
CA ILE A 65 -17.51 -21.05 -5.77
C ILE A 65 -16.87 -21.98 -4.74
N ASN A 66 -15.54 -22.02 -4.72
CA ASN A 66 -14.80 -22.67 -3.65
C ASN A 66 -14.67 -21.75 -2.43
N TRP A 67 -15.67 -21.79 -1.57
CA TRP A 67 -15.73 -20.97 -0.35
C TRP A 67 -14.56 -21.23 0.62
N ALA A 68 -14.03 -22.45 0.68
CA ALA A 68 -12.89 -22.75 1.55
C ALA A 68 -11.63 -22.00 1.10
N GLU A 69 -11.35 -21.97 -0.21
CA GLU A 69 -10.23 -21.18 -0.76
C GLU A 69 -10.49 -19.67 -0.66
N THR A 70 -11.75 -19.22 -0.81
CA THR A 70 -12.12 -17.81 -0.58
C THR A 70 -11.85 -17.38 0.87
N GLU A 71 -12.32 -18.15 1.85
CA GLU A 71 -12.12 -17.88 3.28
C GLU A 71 -10.63 -17.86 3.65
N LYS A 72 -9.85 -18.83 3.15
CA LYS A 72 -8.40 -18.91 3.33
C LYS A 72 -7.67 -17.70 2.73
N THR A 73 -8.08 -17.26 1.54
CA THR A 73 -7.52 -16.08 0.89
C THR A 73 -7.80 -14.81 1.69
N LEU A 74 -9.06 -14.59 2.08
CA LEU A 74 -9.44 -13.43 2.87
C LEU A 74 -8.74 -13.40 4.23
N GLU A 75 -8.59 -14.57 4.87
CA GLU A 75 -7.85 -14.67 6.14
C GLU A 75 -6.37 -14.34 5.97
N TRP A 76 -5.73 -14.84 4.93
CA TRP A 76 -4.35 -14.47 4.61
C TRP A 76 -4.23 -12.96 4.36
N MET A 77 -5.15 -12.37 3.59
CA MET A 77 -5.14 -10.93 3.31
C MET A 77 -5.33 -10.10 4.58
N THR A 78 -6.28 -10.45 5.44
CA THR A 78 -6.48 -9.77 6.74
C THR A 78 -5.21 -9.78 7.58
N LYS A 79 -4.44 -10.88 7.54
CA LYS A 79 -3.23 -11.01 8.36
C LYS A 79 -1.99 -10.37 7.74
N TYR A 80 -1.80 -10.54 6.43
CA TYR A 80 -0.50 -10.28 5.78
C TYR A 80 -0.54 -9.17 4.74
N ALA A 81 -1.71 -8.70 4.30
CA ALA A 81 -1.81 -7.57 3.38
C ALA A 81 -1.66 -6.20 4.09
N ASN A 82 -0.68 -6.12 5.00
CA ASN A 82 -0.30 -4.95 5.78
C ASN A 82 1.22 -4.70 5.61
N CYS A 83 1.57 -3.83 4.67
CA CYS A 83 2.96 -3.46 4.40
C CYS A 83 3.54 -2.68 5.59
N GLN A 84 4.73 -3.05 6.06
CA GLN A 84 5.40 -2.37 7.18
C GLN A 84 6.06 -1.02 6.80
N GLY A 85 5.91 -0.62 5.53
CA GLY A 85 6.47 0.61 4.98
C GLY A 85 7.86 0.44 4.39
N CYS A 86 8.25 1.39 3.54
CA CYS A 86 9.47 1.31 2.74
C CYS A 86 10.75 1.25 3.59
N GLU A 87 10.75 1.97 4.72
CA GLU A 87 11.92 2.07 5.61
C GLU A 87 12.12 0.80 6.45
N LYS A 88 11.10 -0.06 6.52
CA LYS A 88 11.15 -1.39 7.15
C LYS A 88 11.25 -2.54 6.15
N GLY A 89 11.70 -2.26 4.92
CA GLY A 89 11.89 -3.28 3.88
C GLY A 89 10.62 -3.65 3.10
N GLY A 90 9.55 -2.85 3.21
CA GLY A 90 8.36 -3.01 2.38
C GLY A 90 8.62 -2.78 0.88
N GLY A 91 7.68 -3.24 0.06
CA GLY A 91 7.81 -3.25 -1.40
C GLY A 91 8.76 -4.36 -1.90
N PRO A 92 9.22 -4.29 -3.17
CA PRO A 92 10.16 -5.26 -3.71
C PRO A 92 11.48 -5.27 -2.91
N PRO A 93 12.05 -6.45 -2.57
CA PRO A 93 13.29 -6.52 -1.80
C PRO A 93 14.47 -5.87 -2.53
N ASP A 94 14.52 -6.03 -3.85
CA ASP A 94 15.54 -5.56 -4.79
C ASP A 94 15.17 -4.24 -5.49
N CYS A 95 14.34 -3.41 -4.84
CA CYS A 95 13.91 -2.13 -5.39
C CYS A 95 15.10 -1.23 -5.79
N THR A 96 15.32 -1.09 -7.10
CA THR A 96 16.46 -0.36 -7.67
C THR A 96 16.45 1.13 -7.32
N ILE A 97 15.27 1.72 -7.13
CA ILE A 97 15.11 3.12 -6.70
C ILE A 97 15.67 3.30 -5.28
N ARG A 98 15.30 2.40 -4.35
CA ARG A 98 15.75 2.46 -2.96
C ARG A 98 17.25 2.24 -2.85
N LEU A 99 17.78 1.24 -3.57
CA LEU A 99 19.22 0.97 -3.60
C LEU A 99 20.01 2.18 -4.08
N CYS A 100 19.59 2.79 -5.19
CA CYS A 100 20.22 4.01 -5.73
C CYS A 100 20.16 5.21 -4.77
N ALA A 101 19.00 5.43 -4.12
CA ALA A 101 18.83 6.52 -3.17
C ALA A 101 19.75 6.35 -1.95
N ASN A 102 19.88 5.12 -1.43
CA ASN A 102 20.79 4.79 -0.35
C ASN A 102 22.25 5.04 -0.74
N GLU A 103 22.67 4.60 -1.94
CA GLU A 103 24.03 4.84 -2.46
C GLU A 103 24.35 6.33 -2.60
N LYS A 104 23.37 7.14 -3.03
CA LYS A 104 23.51 8.59 -3.18
C LYS A 104 23.30 9.36 -1.87
N GLY A 105 22.90 8.70 -0.78
CA GLY A 105 22.63 9.33 0.52
C GLY A 105 21.43 10.29 0.51
N ILE A 106 20.43 10.06 -0.35
CA ILE A 106 19.23 10.91 -0.48
C ILE A 106 17.99 10.21 0.06
N GLN A 107 17.08 10.98 0.65
CA GLN A 107 15.83 10.44 1.23
C GLN A 107 14.69 10.36 0.21
N LEU A 108 14.63 11.33 -0.72
CA LEU A 108 13.64 11.39 -1.78
C LEU A 108 14.35 11.62 -3.12
N CYS A 109 13.85 10.99 -4.19
CA CYS A 109 14.41 11.17 -5.53
C CYS A 109 14.19 12.60 -6.07
N SER A 110 13.36 13.43 -5.44
CA SER A 110 13.24 14.86 -5.72
C SER A 110 14.54 15.63 -5.46
N GLN A 111 15.40 15.12 -4.58
CA GLN A 111 16.74 15.66 -4.29
C GLN A 111 17.76 15.31 -5.39
N CYS A 112 17.42 14.39 -6.30
CA CYS A 112 18.32 13.92 -7.35
C CYS A 112 18.23 14.81 -8.61
N GLY A 113 19.38 15.31 -9.09
CA GLY A 113 19.46 16.06 -10.34
C GLY A 113 19.17 15.25 -11.61
N GLU A 114 19.13 13.91 -11.51
CA GLU A 114 18.95 12.98 -12.64
C GLU A 114 17.51 12.44 -12.75
N LEU A 115 16.55 12.95 -11.95
CA LEU A 115 15.19 12.40 -11.83
C LEU A 115 14.48 12.24 -13.19
N ASP A 116 14.58 13.24 -14.07
CA ASP A 116 13.86 13.27 -15.34
C ASP A 116 14.26 12.11 -16.27
N GLY A 117 15.56 11.82 -16.35
CA GLY A 117 16.12 10.73 -17.17
C GLY A 117 16.25 9.40 -16.44
N CYS A 118 15.81 9.28 -15.19
CA CYS A 118 16.04 8.10 -14.37
C CYS A 118 15.19 6.90 -14.82
N ASN A 119 15.81 5.86 -15.37
CA ASN A 119 15.14 4.62 -15.80
C ASN A 119 14.78 3.66 -14.65
N LYS A 120 15.20 3.94 -13.42
CA LYS A 120 14.93 3.07 -12.26
C LYS A 120 13.45 3.00 -11.88
N PHE A 121 12.64 3.91 -12.43
CA PHE A 121 11.18 3.94 -12.25
C PHE A 121 10.43 3.10 -13.30
N ASP A 122 11.09 2.62 -14.37
CA ASP A 122 10.40 2.06 -15.55
C ASP A 122 9.50 0.85 -15.22
N TRP A 123 9.88 0.07 -14.20
CA TRP A 123 9.08 -1.07 -13.73
C TRP A 123 7.73 -0.68 -13.10
N LEU A 124 7.52 0.62 -12.81
CA LEU A 124 6.25 1.16 -12.33
C LEU A 124 5.29 1.55 -13.48
N GLY A 125 5.71 1.40 -14.74
CA GLY A 125 4.89 1.72 -15.92
C GLY A 125 4.38 3.17 -15.89
N ASP A 126 3.12 3.37 -16.26
CA ASP A 126 2.50 4.71 -16.31
C ASP A 126 2.54 5.46 -14.97
N TYR A 127 2.54 4.73 -13.85
CA TYR A 127 2.61 5.33 -12.52
C TYR A 127 3.94 6.03 -12.26
N ALA A 128 5.02 5.65 -12.96
CA ALA A 128 6.30 6.33 -12.91
C ALA A 128 6.19 7.83 -13.26
N THR A 129 5.39 8.16 -14.27
CA THR A 129 5.19 9.53 -14.74
C THR A 129 4.55 10.40 -13.65
N VAL A 130 3.52 9.86 -12.99
CA VAL A 130 2.83 10.53 -11.88
C VAL A 130 3.80 10.76 -10.72
N LEU A 131 4.53 9.72 -10.29
CA LEU A 131 5.46 9.83 -9.17
C LEU A 131 6.60 10.83 -9.46
N LYS A 132 7.20 10.78 -10.65
CA LYS A 132 8.23 11.75 -11.05
C LYS A 132 7.68 13.17 -11.07
N GLN A 133 6.45 13.37 -11.56
CA GLN A 133 5.82 14.69 -11.54
C GLN A 133 5.61 15.18 -10.11
N THR A 134 5.03 14.36 -9.23
CA THR A 134 4.84 14.72 -7.82
C THR A 134 6.18 15.04 -7.14
N LEU A 135 7.23 14.26 -7.40
CA LEU A 135 8.57 14.54 -6.87
C LEU A 135 9.14 15.87 -7.39
N ARG A 136 8.91 16.22 -8.67
CA ARG A 136 9.32 17.51 -9.24
C ARG A 136 8.62 18.67 -8.55
N ASP A 137 7.31 18.57 -8.39
CA ASP A 137 6.48 19.61 -7.77
C ASP A 137 6.82 19.85 -6.29
N ASN A 138 7.52 18.90 -5.66
CA ASN A 138 7.91 18.93 -4.26
C ASN A 138 9.44 18.97 -4.04
N LYS A 139 10.22 19.43 -5.02
CA LYS A 139 11.68 19.46 -4.97
C LYS A 139 12.29 20.23 -3.79
N SER A 140 11.60 21.25 -3.29
CA SER A 140 12.08 22.07 -2.17
C SER A 140 11.73 21.51 -0.79
N LYS A 141 10.92 20.45 -0.70
CA LYS A 141 10.40 19.93 0.57
C LYS A 141 11.34 18.93 1.20
N THR A 142 11.39 18.91 2.53
CA THR A 142 11.94 17.78 3.27
C THR A 142 11.03 16.56 3.14
N LYS A 143 11.52 15.37 3.53
CA LYS A 143 10.70 14.15 3.55
C LYS A 143 9.51 14.32 4.50
N GLU A 144 9.73 14.95 5.65
CA GLU A 144 8.73 15.19 6.68
C GLU A 144 7.62 16.12 6.16
N GLU A 145 7.97 17.22 5.50
CA GLU A 145 7.01 18.14 4.88
C GLU A 145 6.21 17.45 3.77
N TYR A 146 6.89 16.66 2.93
CA TYR A 146 6.26 15.89 1.86
C TYR A 146 5.22 14.90 2.39
N ILE A 147 5.55 14.17 3.44
CA ILE A 147 4.64 13.23 4.10
C ILE A 147 3.46 13.96 4.74
N ALA A 148 3.72 15.04 5.49
CA ALA A 148 2.69 15.80 6.16
C ALA A 148 1.65 16.37 5.18
N ASP A 149 2.07 16.82 4.00
CA ASP A 149 1.15 17.33 2.98
C ASP A 149 0.36 16.22 2.28
N ALA A 150 0.99 15.07 2.03
CA ALA A 150 0.29 13.92 1.46
C ALA A 150 -0.85 13.44 2.38
N LEU A 151 -0.65 13.46 3.69
CA LEU A 151 -1.65 13.06 4.68
C LEU A 151 -2.83 14.04 4.81
N LYS A 152 -2.65 15.34 4.50
CA LYS A 152 -3.74 16.33 4.50
C LYS A 152 -4.71 16.17 3.32
N SER A 153 -4.30 15.42 2.31
CA SER A 153 -5.05 15.25 1.05
C SER A 153 -5.93 13.99 1.05
N GLN A 154 -6.02 13.28 2.18
CA GLN A 154 -6.93 12.15 2.42
C GLN A 154 -8.15 12.57 3.21
#